data_AF-A0A667HVK2-F1
#
_entry.id   AF-A0A667HVK2-F1
#
_cell.length_a   1.000
_cell.length_b   1.000
_cell.length_c   1.000
_cell.angle_alpha   90.00
_cell.angle_beta   90.00
_cell.angle_gamma   90.00
#
_symmetry.space_group_name_H-M   'P 1'
#
loop_
_entity.id
_entity.type
_entity.pdbx_description
1 polymer ?
#
loop_
_entity_poly.entity_id
_entity_poly.type
_entity_poly.pdbx_seq_one_letter_code
_entity_poly.pdbx_strand_id
1 'polypeptide(L)'
;VAARLRKLISHLPPAKPTSALGVGQPEQRPPWCDSSTGKRRRLDKSCPVRSSRPRLHAHFPAALRRYLLCEVVSDDPRCRLSLEDRVLGGLVRDTIARVHGTFGAASCSIGFAVRYLNAYTGIVLLRCRKEFYQLVCSALPFITYLENKGHRYPCFLNTLHVGGTIRTCQKFLIRYNRRQLLMLLQNCSDEGEREAIQKSVTRSCLLEERSDEEQLSDSGSEEPSEAME
;
A
#
# COMPACT_ATOMS: atom_id res chain seq x y z
N VAL A 1 -10.26 8.92 -6.70
CA VAL A 1 -10.04 7.47 -6.40
C VAL A 1 -9.52 7.23 -4.98
N ALA A 2 -8.40 7.84 -4.54
CA ALA A 2 -7.96 7.78 -3.14
C ALA A 2 -8.95 8.42 -2.13
N ALA A 3 -9.74 9.41 -2.59
CA ALA A 3 -10.84 10.00 -1.82
C ALA A 3 -12.09 9.11 -1.71
N ARG A 4 -12.34 8.24 -2.71
CA ARG A 4 -13.49 7.32 -2.75
C ARG A 4 -13.28 6.12 -1.80
N LEU A 5 -12.01 5.79 -1.50
CA LEU A 5 -11.61 4.82 -0.48
C LEU A 5 -11.79 5.34 0.96
N ARG A 6 -11.64 6.66 1.21
CA ARG A 6 -11.86 7.24 2.56
C ARG A 6 -13.34 7.28 2.94
N LYS A 7 -14.22 7.47 1.97
CA LYS A 7 -15.67 7.65 2.18
C LYS A 7 -16.42 6.34 2.50
N LEU A 8 -15.84 5.19 2.15
CA LEU A 8 -16.44 3.87 2.39
C LEU A 8 -16.21 3.34 3.82
N ILE A 9 -15.31 3.95 4.61
CA ILE A 9 -14.83 3.40 5.89
C ILE A 9 -15.22 4.30 7.10
N SER A 10 -15.83 5.46 6.86
CA SER A 10 -16.25 6.41 7.91
C SER A 10 -17.48 6.00 8.73
N HIS A 11 -18.00 4.76 8.58
CA HIS A 11 -19.26 4.33 9.17
C HIS A 11 -19.15 3.29 10.31
N LEU A 12 -17.95 3.01 10.83
CA LEU A 12 -17.81 2.21 12.06
C LEU A 12 -17.59 3.09 13.30
N PRO A 13 -18.30 2.83 14.41
CA PRO A 13 -18.27 3.68 15.59
C PRO A 13 -16.96 3.51 16.39
N PRO A 14 -16.43 4.59 16.99
CA PRO A 14 -15.28 4.51 17.89
C PRO A 14 -15.69 4.09 19.30
N ALA A 15 -15.05 3.06 19.85
CA ALA A 15 -15.14 2.72 21.28
C ALA A 15 -14.07 3.48 22.07
N LYS A 16 -14.47 4.12 23.18
CA LYS A 16 -13.68 5.06 23.99
C LYS A 16 -12.61 4.34 24.84
N PRO A 17 -11.46 4.99 25.12
CA PRO A 17 -10.44 4.47 26.01
C PRO A 17 -10.63 4.94 27.46
N THR A 18 -10.44 4.03 28.40
CA THR A 18 -10.32 4.32 29.84
C THR A 18 -8.86 4.62 30.20
N SER A 19 -8.69 5.65 31.02
CA SER A 19 -7.45 6.29 31.48
C SER A 19 -6.64 5.45 32.47
N ALA A 20 -5.31 5.64 32.48
CA ALA A 20 -4.58 6.34 33.57
C ALA A 20 -3.14 5.80 33.81
N LEU A 21 -2.23 6.76 34.09
CA LEU A 21 -0.94 6.67 34.81
C LEU A 21 0.23 5.94 34.10
N GLY A 22 1.46 6.44 34.00
CA GLY A 22 2.09 7.65 34.51
C GLY A 22 3.58 7.65 34.16
N VAL A 23 4.06 8.80 33.69
CA VAL A 23 5.38 9.45 33.87
C VAL A 23 6.67 8.62 33.88
N GLY A 24 7.61 9.00 32.99
CA GLY A 24 9.04 8.71 33.11
C GLY A 24 9.83 9.17 31.88
N GLN A 25 10.44 10.36 31.96
CA GLN A 25 11.24 11.01 30.91
C GLN A 25 12.76 10.93 31.30
N PRO A 26 13.71 11.45 30.50
CA PRO A 26 14.56 10.66 29.60
C PRO A 26 16.07 10.78 29.92
N GLU A 27 16.94 9.92 29.37
CA GLU A 27 18.38 10.15 29.44
C GLU A 27 19.14 9.86 28.12
N GLN A 28 19.49 10.98 27.48
CA GLN A 28 20.74 11.38 26.83
C GLN A 28 21.59 10.37 26.02
N ARG A 29 21.78 10.73 24.74
CA ARG A 29 22.91 10.35 23.88
C ARG A 29 24.16 11.15 24.27
N PRO A 30 25.35 10.67 23.91
CA PRO A 30 26.44 11.57 23.53
C PRO A 30 26.90 11.43 22.07
N PRO A 31 27.59 12.48 21.59
CA PRO A 31 27.90 12.79 20.19
C PRO A 31 29.30 12.27 19.83
N TRP A 32 29.71 12.31 18.56
CA TRP A 32 31.03 12.83 18.13
C TRP A 32 30.95 13.11 16.62
N CYS A 33 30.96 14.41 16.28
CA CYS A 33 31.50 14.89 15.02
C CYS A 33 33.02 14.91 15.17
N ASP A 34 33.76 14.61 14.10
CA ASP A 34 34.93 15.42 13.86
C ASP A 34 35.23 15.59 12.37
N SER A 35 35.69 16.80 12.10
CA SER A 35 35.82 17.43 10.80
C SER A 35 37.27 17.30 10.36
N SER A 36 37.53 16.95 9.10
CA SER A 36 38.84 17.25 8.50
C SER A 36 38.69 17.73 7.07
N THR A 37 39.02 19.00 6.93
CA THR A 37 39.21 19.80 5.74
C THR A 37 40.36 19.28 4.87
N GLY A 38 40.13 19.20 3.55
CA GLY A 38 41.18 18.87 2.57
C GLY A 38 40.88 19.52 1.22
N LYS A 39 41.60 20.61 0.91
CA LYS A 39 41.45 21.43 -0.30
C LYS A 39 42.11 20.78 -1.53
N ARG A 40 41.39 20.88 -2.66
CA ARG A 40 41.79 21.10 -4.07
C ARG A 40 42.82 20.16 -4.74
N ARG A 41 42.40 19.61 -5.89
CA ARG A 41 43.06 19.85 -7.20
C ARG A 41 42.02 20.02 -8.31
N ARG A 42 42.17 21.11 -9.08
CA ARG A 42 41.53 21.35 -10.37
C ARG A 42 42.29 20.59 -11.44
N LEU A 43 41.58 19.95 -12.37
CA LEU A 43 42.07 19.71 -13.72
C LEU A 43 41.01 20.21 -14.69
N ASP A 44 41.28 21.37 -15.30
CA ASP A 44 40.69 21.79 -16.56
C ASP A 44 41.30 20.94 -17.69
N LYS A 45 40.46 20.24 -18.45
CA LYS A 45 40.73 19.93 -19.86
C LYS A 45 39.41 19.96 -20.64
N SER A 46 39.33 20.93 -21.54
CA SER A 46 38.32 21.05 -22.58
C SER A 46 38.35 19.86 -23.54
N CYS A 47 37.19 19.27 -23.81
CA CYS A 47 36.95 18.47 -25.02
C CYS A 47 35.64 18.94 -25.67
N PRO A 48 35.65 19.53 -26.88
CA PRO A 48 34.44 19.76 -27.63
C PRO A 48 34.15 18.51 -28.45
N VAL A 49 33.42 17.54 -27.90
CA VAL A 49 32.77 16.51 -28.73
C VAL A 49 31.31 16.89 -28.86
N ARG A 50 31.01 17.58 -29.95
CA ARG A 50 29.67 17.79 -30.47
C ARG A 50 29.19 16.44 -31.01
N SER A 51 28.84 15.50 -30.12
CA SER A 51 28.15 14.28 -30.53
C SER A 51 26.73 14.69 -30.92
N SER A 52 26.48 14.76 -32.22
CA SER A 52 25.15 14.63 -32.80
C SER A 52 24.47 13.42 -32.15
N ARG A 53 23.59 13.67 -31.17
CA ARG A 53 22.76 12.59 -30.61
C ARG A 53 21.83 12.16 -31.74
N PRO A 54 21.93 10.93 -32.29
CA PRO A 54 20.85 10.43 -33.10
C PRO A 54 19.61 10.43 -32.19
N ARG A 55 18.53 11.08 -32.63
CA ARG A 55 17.21 10.90 -32.02
C ARG A 55 16.77 9.48 -32.33
N LEU A 56 17.34 8.52 -31.61
CA LEU A 56 16.71 7.23 -31.45
C LEU A 56 15.40 7.54 -30.73
N HIS A 57 14.31 7.59 -31.48
CA HIS A 57 12.97 7.42 -30.96
C HIS A 57 12.89 5.99 -30.42
N ALA A 58 13.58 5.75 -29.30
CA ALA A 58 13.34 4.60 -28.48
C ALA A 58 11.94 4.80 -27.93
N HIS A 59 10.96 4.11 -28.53
CA HIS A 59 9.71 3.83 -27.85
C HIS A 59 10.07 3.09 -26.57
N PHE A 60 10.26 3.81 -25.48
CA PHE A 60 10.33 3.21 -24.16
C PHE A 60 8.93 2.67 -23.89
N PRO A 61 8.72 1.35 -23.90
CA PRO A 61 7.41 0.81 -23.59
C PRO A 61 7.00 1.32 -22.22
N ALA A 62 5.75 1.78 -22.10
CA ALA A 62 5.21 2.29 -20.86
C ALA A 62 5.50 1.28 -19.74
N ALA A 63 6.21 1.72 -18.70
CA ALA A 63 6.66 0.83 -17.63
C ALA A 63 5.45 0.10 -17.00
N LEU A 64 5.33 -1.19 -17.32
CA LEU A 64 4.23 -2.02 -16.85
C LEU A 64 4.33 -2.19 -15.34
N ARG A 65 3.22 -1.94 -14.66
CA ARG A 65 3.12 -2.01 -13.20
C ARG A 65 2.43 -3.30 -12.79
N ARG A 66 2.87 -3.85 -11.67
CA ARG A 66 2.21 -4.95 -10.96
C ARG A 66 1.79 -4.45 -9.58
N TYR A 67 0.66 -4.93 -9.13
CA TYR A 67 0.13 -4.64 -7.80
C TYR A 67 0.06 -5.93 -7.02
N LEU A 68 0.62 -5.93 -5.82
CA LEU A 68 0.55 -7.04 -4.89
C LEU A 68 -0.42 -6.66 -3.79
N LEU A 69 -1.44 -7.48 -3.61
CA LEU A 69 -2.35 -7.39 -2.49
C LEU A 69 -1.84 -8.32 -1.39
N CYS A 70 -1.57 -7.75 -0.23
CA CYS A 70 -0.99 -8.46 0.90
C CYS A 70 -1.83 -8.25 2.15
N GLU A 71 -1.80 -9.23 3.05
CA GLU A 71 -2.45 -9.21 4.36
C GLU A 71 -1.39 -9.34 5.45
N VAL A 72 -1.44 -8.44 6.43
CA VAL A 72 -0.59 -8.47 7.61
C VAL A 72 -1.28 -9.33 8.65
N VAL A 73 -0.72 -10.51 8.90
CA VAL A 73 -1.17 -11.43 9.94
C VAL A 73 -0.31 -11.20 11.18
N SER A 74 -0.96 -10.94 12.30
CA SER A 74 -0.31 -10.76 13.61
C SER A 74 -1.29 -11.16 14.69
N ASP A 75 -0.79 -11.83 15.73
CA ASP A 75 -1.58 -12.24 16.89
C ASP A 75 -1.92 -11.02 17.77
N ASP A 76 -1.00 -10.05 17.86
CA ASP A 76 -1.19 -8.85 18.65
C ASP A 76 -2.02 -7.77 17.92
N PRO A 77 -3.14 -7.30 18.48
CA PRO A 77 -3.94 -6.23 17.88
C PRO A 77 -3.21 -4.88 17.88
N ARG A 78 -2.21 -4.69 18.76
CA ARG A 78 -1.37 -3.49 18.81
C ARG A 78 -0.47 -3.33 17.59
N CYS A 79 -0.08 -4.44 16.97
CA CYS A 79 0.67 -4.45 15.71
C CYS A 79 -0.12 -3.70 14.62
N ARG A 80 -1.42 -4.00 14.52
CA ARG A 80 -2.32 -3.42 13.51
C ARG A 80 -2.46 -1.89 13.65
N LEU A 81 -2.51 -1.39 14.89
CA LEU A 81 -2.55 0.05 15.18
C LEU A 81 -1.24 0.77 14.86
N SER A 82 -0.14 0.02 14.80
CA SER A 82 1.20 0.54 14.54
C SER A 82 1.55 0.52 13.04
N LEU A 83 0.63 0.14 12.17
CA LEU A 83 0.87 0.07 10.72
C LEU A 83 0.83 1.47 10.09
N GLU A 84 2.00 1.94 9.65
CA GLU A 84 2.16 3.18 8.89
C GLU A 84 2.80 2.89 7.53
N ASP A 85 2.38 3.62 6.49
CA ASP A 85 2.89 3.50 5.11
C ASP A 85 4.42 3.60 5.04
N ARG A 86 5.01 4.52 5.81
CA ARG A 86 6.46 4.75 5.84
C ARG A 86 7.21 3.59 6.47
N VAL A 87 6.74 3.13 7.62
CA VAL A 87 7.33 2.02 8.37
C VAL A 87 7.26 0.74 7.54
N LEU A 88 6.09 0.42 6.99
CA LEU A 88 5.92 -0.78 6.17
C LEU A 88 6.75 -0.71 4.87
N GLY A 89 6.77 0.45 4.21
CA GLY A 89 7.56 0.64 3.01
C GLY A 89 9.07 0.58 3.25
N GLY A 90 9.54 0.99 4.43
CA GLY A 90 10.93 0.81 4.88
C GLY A 90 11.23 -0.66 5.12
N LEU A 91 10.42 -1.32 5.96
CA LEU A 91 10.58 -2.72 6.33
C LEU A 91 10.67 -3.67 5.13
N VAL A 92 9.81 -3.47 4.12
CA VAL A 92 9.84 -4.28 2.90
C VAL A 92 11.15 -4.05 2.14
N ARG A 93 11.62 -2.80 2.01
CA ARG A 93 12.88 -2.48 1.34
C ARG A 93 14.09 -3.04 2.09
N ASP A 94 14.11 -2.94 3.40
CA ASP A 94 15.18 -3.48 4.24
C ASP A 94 15.23 -5.01 4.16
N THR A 95 14.06 -5.66 4.10
CA THR A 95 14.00 -7.12 3.93
C THR A 95 14.44 -7.55 2.54
N ILE A 96 14.06 -6.80 1.50
CA ILE A 96 14.59 -7.05 0.14
C ILE A 96 16.11 -6.88 0.11
N ALA A 97 16.66 -5.87 0.79
CA ALA A 97 18.11 -5.68 0.88
C ALA A 97 18.81 -6.84 1.59
N ARG A 98 18.20 -7.41 2.64
CA ARG A 98 18.73 -8.57 3.36
C ARG A 98 18.69 -9.86 2.54
N VAL A 99 17.62 -10.09 1.77
CA VAL A 99 17.40 -11.33 1.01
C VAL A 99 18.09 -11.31 -0.35
N HIS A 100 17.96 -10.20 -1.08
CA HIS A 100 18.38 -10.06 -2.48
C HIS A 100 19.57 -9.12 -2.68
N GLY A 101 20.13 -8.59 -1.58
CA GLY A 101 21.27 -7.68 -1.61
C GLY A 101 20.96 -6.30 -2.20
N THR A 102 22.03 -5.59 -2.58
CA THR A 102 21.96 -4.23 -3.11
C THR A 102 21.25 -4.15 -4.46
N PHE A 103 21.40 -5.19 -5.30
CA PHE A 103 20.74 -5.28 -6.60
C PHE A 103 19.21 -5.30 -6.46
N GLY A 104 18.68 -6.19 -5.62
CA GLY A 104 17.24 -6.27 -5.37
C GLY A 104 16.70 -4.98 -4.75
N ALA A 105 17.41 -4.43 -3.76
CA ALA A 105 17.02 -3.19 -3.11
C ALA A 105 16.96 -2.01 -4.10
N ALA A 106 17.98 -1.81 -4.94
CA ALA A 106 18.01 -0.73 -5.92
C ALA A 106 16.94 -0.89 -7.01
N SER A 107 16.80 -2.12 -7.54
CA SER A 107 15.84 -2.43 -8.60
C SER A 107 14.39 -2.24 -8.15
N CYS A 108 14.07 -2.67 -6.93
CA CYS A 108 12.74 -2.51 -6.35
C CYS A 108 12.49 -1.07 -5.89
N SER A 109 13.50 -0.34 -5.39
CA SER A 109 13.35 1.04 -4.92
C SER A 109 12.75 1.96 -6.00
N ILE A 110 13.09 1.72 -7.27
CA ILE A 110 12.57 2.47 -8.41
C ILE A 110 11.15 1.98 -8.75
N GLY A 111 10.15 2.72 -8.30
CA GLY A 111 8.74 2.48 -8.62
C GLY A 111 7.96 1.74 -7.54
N PHE A 112 8.64 1.19 -6.52
CA PHE A 112 7.99 0.65 -5.33
C PHE A 112 7.29 1.75 -4.52
N ALA A 113 6.01 1.54 -4.25
CA ALA A 113 5.24 2.43 -3.39
C ALA A 113 4.07 1.67 -2.76
N VAL A 114 3.82 1.93 -1.48
CA VAL A 114 2.57 1.54 -0.82
C VAL A 114 1.47 2.47 -1.33
N ARG A 115 0.40 1.90 -1.89
CA ARG A 115 -0.71 2.66 -2.48
C ARG A 115 -1.95 2.70 -1.61
N TYR A 116 -2.13 1.67 -0.81
CA TYR A 116 -3.25 1.53 0.11
C TYR A 116 -2.78 0.70 1.29
N LEU A 117 -3.14 1.14 2.47
CA LEU A 117 -2.93 0.43 3.72
C LEU A 117 -4.20 0.62 4.54
N ASN A 118 -4.71 -0.47 5.07
CA ASN A 118 -5.76 -0.43 6.07
C ASN A 118 -5.24 -1.06 7.36
N ALA A 119 -5.02 -0.22 8.37
CA ALA A 119 -4.57 -0.65 9.69
C ALA A 119 -5.56 -1.63 10.34
N TYR A 120 -6.87 -1.41 10.16
CA TYR A 120 -7.90 -2.23 10.82
C TYR A 120 -7.95 -3.66 10.28
N THR A 121 -7.96 -3.82 8.96
CA THR A 121 -8.04 -5.14 8.31
C THR A 121 -6.67 -5.73 8.02
N GLY A 122 -5.57 -4.98 8.20
CA GLY A 122 -4.22 -5.41 7.84
C GLY A 122 -3.99 -5.57 6.34
N ILE A 123 -4.84 -5.00 5.47
CA ILE A 123 -4.71 -5.16 4.02
C ILE A 123 -3.83 -4.07 3.44
N VAL A 124 -2.87 -4.47 2.60
CA VAL A 124 -1.86 -3.62 1.97
C VAL A 124 -1.87 -3.83 0.47
N LEU A 125 -1.78 -2.74 -0.29
CA LEU A 125 -1.58 -2.76 -1.73
C LEU A 125 -0.22 -2.15 -2.08
N LEU A 126 0.69 -3.00 -2.55
CA LEU A 126 2.03 -2.61 -2.97
C LEU A 126 2.08 -2.46 -4.49
N ARG A 127 2.67 -1.37 -4.98
CA ARG A 127 2.98 -1.18 -6.39
C ARG A 127 4.42 -1.60 -6.65
N CYS A 128 4.66 -2.38 -7.69
CA CYS A 128 5.97 -2.78 -8.17
C CYS A 128 6.05 -2.67 -9.70
N ARG A 129 7.27 -2.76 -10.25
CA ARG A 129 7.48 -2.96 -11.68
C ARG A 129 7.23 -4.41 -12.07
N LYS A 130 6.77 -4.64 -13.31
CA LYS A 130 6.51 -6.00 -13.82
C LYS A 130 7.78 -6.85 -13.90
N GLU A 131 8.95 -6.24 -14.05
CA GLU A 131 10.21 -6.99 -14.14
C GLU A 131 10.66 -7.54 -12.78
N PHE A 132 10.35 -6.84 -11.68
CA PHE A 132 10.92 -7.11 -10.35
C PHE A 132 9.90 -7.55 -9.30
N TYR A 133 8.66 -7.84 -9.68
CA TYR A 133 7.63 -8.25 -8.71
C TYR A 133 7.96 -9.59 -8.03
N GLN A 134 8.68 -10.49 -8.71
CA GLN A 134 9.07 -11.80 -8.15
C GLN A 134 10.05 -11.64 -6.98
N LEU A 135 10.96 -10.66 -7.04
CA LEU A 135 11.88 -10.33 -5.94
C LEU A 135 11.11 -9.85 -4.71
N VAL A 136 10.09 -9.00 -4.93
CA VAL A 136 9.24 -8.53 -3.84
C VAL A 136 8.41 -9.69 -3.28
N CYS A 137 7.73 -10.48 -4.11
CA CYS A 137 6.94 -11.63 -3.66
C CYS A 137 7.76 -12.62 -2.82
N SER A 138 8.98 -12.94 -3.25
CA SER A 138 9.86 -13.86 -2.51
C SER A 138 10.40 -13.26 -1.22
N ALA A 139 10.52 -11.93 -1.12
CA ALA A 139 10.97 -11.25 0.10
C ALA A 139 9.88 -11.11 1.17
N LEU A 140 8.61 -11.00 0.77
CA LEU A 140 7.48 -10.81 1.68
C LEU A 140 7.37 -11.84 2.83
N PRO A 141 7.50 -13.16 2.60
CA PRO A 141 7.39 -14.16 3.68
C PRO A 141 8.55 -14.11 4.68
N PHE A 142 9.68 -13.48 4.33
CA PHE A 142 10.84 -13.33 5.24
C PHE A 142 10.69 -12.15 6.21
N ILE A 143 9.61 -11.39 6.08
CA ILE A 143 9.24 -10.35 7.03
C ILE A 143 8.62 -11.03 8.24
N THR A 144 9.35 -11.01 9.35
CA THR A 144 9.00 -11.69 10.60
C THR A 144 8.65 -10.72 11.71
N TYR A 145 9.13 -9.47 11.63
CA TYR A 145 8.95 -8.49 12.69
C TYR A 145 8.71 -7.10 12.12
N LEU A 146 7.73 -6.40 12.71
CA LEU A 146 7.46 -4.99 12.49
C LEU A 146 7.98 -4.20 13.69
N GLU A 147 8.92 -3.30 13.46
CA GLU A 147 9.44 -2.40 14.48
C GLU A 147 8.77 -1.03 14.35
N ASN A 148 8.14 -0.56 15.42
CA ASN A 148 7.62 0.80 15.48
C ASN A 148 7.80 1.39 16.89
N LYS A 149 8.38 2.59 16.98
CA LYS A 149 8.59 3.33 18.24
C LYS A 149 9.23 2.49 19.36
N GLY A 150 10.16 1.60 19.03
CA GLY A 150 10.86 0.74 19.99
C GLY A 150 10.13 -0.54 20.41
N HIS A 151 8.91 -0.77 19.91
CA HIS A 151 8.20 -2.04 20.08
C HIS A 151 8.35 -2.90 18.83
N ARG A 152 8.61 -4.19 19.04
CA ARG A 152 8.78 -5.18 17.98
C ARG A 152 7.61 -6.17 18.03
N TYR A 153 6.82 -6.19 16.97
CA TYR A 153 5.67 -7.09 16.84
C TYR A 153 5.99 -8.21 15.87
N PRO A 154 5.77 -9.48 16.21
CA PRO A 154 5.84 -10.56 15.24
C PRO A 154 4.72 -10.41 14.22
N CYS A 155 5.07 -10.36 12.93
CA CYS A 155 4.09 -10.22 11.86
C CYS A 155 4.53 -10.99 10.63
N PHE A 156 3.55 -11.52 9.90
CA PHE A 156 3.76 -12.17 8.61
C PHE A 156 2.98 -11.43 7.53
N LEU A 157 3.61 -11.23 6.37
CA LEU A 157 2.93 -10.67 5.20
C LEU A 157 2.51 -11.80 4.26
N ASN A 158 1.23 -12.11 4.24
CA ASN A 158 0.65 -13.07 3.32
C ASN A 158 0.33 -12.38 1.98
N THR A 159 0.68 -12.98 0.85
CA THR A 159 0.34 -12.44 -0.48
C THR A 159 -0.96 -13.07 -0.97
N LEU A 160 -2.02 -12.26 -1.08
CA LEU A 160 -3.34 -12.74 -1.50
C LEU A 160 -3.48 -12.79 -3.04
N HIS A 161 -3.03 -11.74 -3.73
CA HIS A 161 -3.22 -11.63 -5.17
C HIS A 161 -2.17 -10.73 -5.84
N VAL A 162 -1.81 -11.08 -7.08
CA VAL A 162 -0.93 -10.25 -7.93
C VAL A 162 -1.71 -9.82 -9.17
N GLY A 163 -2.00 -8.53 -9.27
CA GLY A 163 -2.77 -7.94 -10.37
C GLY A 163 -1.93 -7.02 -11.28
N GLY A 164 -2.42 -6.80 -12.50
CA GLY A 164 -1.86 -5.78 -13.41
C GLY A 164 -2.49 -4.40 -13.22
N THR A 165 -3.76 -4.35 -12.78
CA THR A 165 -4.50 -3.10 -12.57
C THR A 165 -5.05 -3.02 -11.15
N ILE A 166 -5.29 -1.80 -10.69
CA ILE A 166 -5.91 -1.58 -9.37
C ILE A 166 -7.36 -2.09 -9.37
N ARG A 167 -8.09 -1.94 -10.50
CA ARG A 167 -9.49 -2.38 -10.63
C ARG A 167 -9.65 -3.88 -10.41
N THR A 168 -8.75 -4.71 -10.97
CA THR A 168 -8.80 -6.17 -10.76
C THR A 168 -8.49 -6.53 -9.31
N CYS A 169 -7.53 -5.85 -8.68
CA CYS A 169 -7.22 -6.06 -7.26
C CYS A 169 -8.39 -5.68 -6.35
N GLN A 170 -9.12 -4.61 -6.68
CA GLN A 170 -10.32 -4.19 -5.95
C GLN A 170 -11.45 -5.23 -6.07
N LYS A 171 -11.74 -5.71 -7.29
CA LYS A 171 -12.74 -6.77 -7.49
C LYS A 171 -12.38 -8.04 -6.72
N PHE A 172 -11.10 -8.41 -6.70
CA PHE A 172 -10.61 -9.52 -5.89
C PHE A 172 -10.80 -9.27 -4.39
N LEU A 173 -10.43 -8.09 -3.88
CA LEU A 173 -10.55 -7.74 -2.47
C LEU A 173 -12.02 -7.78 -1.99
N ILE A 174 -12.96 -7.30 -2.80
CA ILE A 174 -14.39 -7.38 -2.49
C ILE A 174 -14.84 -8.84 -2.36
N ARG A 175 -14.46 -9.69 -3.34
CA ARG A 175 -14.77 -11.13 -3.30
C ARG A 175 -14.15 -11.83 -2.09
N TYR A 176 -12.92 -11.46 -1.75
CA TYR A 176 -12.22 -11.97 -0.57
C TYR A 176 -12.97 -11.62 0.71
N ASN A 177 -13.30 -10.34 0.92
CA ASN A 177 -14.02 -9.87 2.10
C ASN A 177 -15.40 -10.53 2.23
N ARG A 178 -16.14 -10.70 1.11
CA ARG A 178 -17.43 -11.41 1.12
C ARG A 178 -17.28 -12.85 1.61
N ARG A 179 -16.28 -13.58 1.13
CA ARG A 179 -16.01 -14.95 1.58
C ARG A 179 -15.65 -15.00 3.06
N GLN A 180 -14.79 -14.09 3.52
CA GLN A 180 -14.41 -14.00 4.94
C GLN A 180 -15.63 -13.76 5.84
N LEU A 181 -16.51 -12.81 5.48
CA LEU A 181 -17.74 -12.54 6.25
C LEU A 181 -18.69 -13.74 6.28
N LEU A 182 -18.84 -14.47 5.16
CA LEU A 182 -19.67 -15.67 5.12
C LEU A 182 -19.11 -16.80 5.99
N MET A 183 -17.78 -16.99 5.98
CA MET A 183 -17.13 -17.98 6.86
C MET A 183 -17.26 -17.59 8.33
N LEU A 184 -17.12 -16.31 8.66
CA LEU A 184 -17.33 -15.81 10.03
C LEU A 184 -18.76 -16.05 10.49
N LEU A 185 -19.77 -15.74 9.67
CA LEU A 185 -21.19 -16.00 10.00
C LEU A 185 -21.48 -17.47 10.35
N GLN A 186 -20.81 -18.41 9.69
CA GLN A 186 -21.00 -19.83 9.96
C GLN A 186 -20.36 -20.27 11.28
N ASN A 187 -19.29 -19.61 11.69
CA ASN A 187 -18.50 -19.98 12.87
C ASN A 187 -18.88 -19.17 14.13
N CYS A 188 -19.54 -18.02 14.00
CA CYS A 188 -19.94 -17.18 15.12
C CYS A 188 -21.04 -17.86 15.96
N SER A 189 -20.79 -18.02 17.26
CA SER A 189 -21.78 -18.46 18.25
C SER A 189 -22.46 -17.28 18.97
N ASP A 190 -21.92 -16.07 18.83
CA ASP A 190 -22.43 -14.85 19.47
C ASP A 190 -23.47 -14.14 18.58
N GLU A 191 -24.61 -13.82 19.16
CA GLU A 191 -25.72 -13.16 18.46
C GLU A 191 -25.39 -11.69 18.15
N GLY A 192 -24.60 -11.01 19.00
CA GLY A 192 -24.20 -9.62 18.78
C GLY A 192 -23.31 -9.45 17.54
N GLU A 193 -22.31 -10.32 17.39
CA GLU A 193 -21.48 -10.37 16.18
C GLU A 193 -22.28 -10.75 14.93
N ARG A 194 -23.20 -11.72 15.06
CA ARG A 194 -24.05 -12.16 13.95
C ARG A 194 -24.91 -11.01 13.40
N GLU A 195 -25.55 -10.25 14.27
CA GLU A 195 -26.31 -9.07 13.86
C GLU A 195 -25.44 -8.02 13.17
N ALA A 196 -24.24 -7.77 13.68
CA ALA A 196 -23.32 -6.80 13.08
C ALA A 196 -22.91 -7.23 11.67
N ILE A 197 -22.61 -8.52 11.48
CA ILE A 197 -22.27 -9.05 10.16
C ILE A 197 -23.50 -9.00 9.24
N GLN A 198 -24.69 -9.38 9.70
CA GLN A 198 -25.92 -9.29 8.89
C GLN A 198 -26.20 -7.85 8.45
N LYS A 199 -26.07 -6.87 9.36
CA LYS A 199 -26.16 -5.44 9.04
C LYS A 199 -25.13 -5.01 7.99
N SER A 200 -23.92 -5.58 8.01
CA SER A 200 -22.89 -5.29 7.00
C SER A 200 -23.22 -5.89 5.63
N VAL A 201 -23.76 -7.11 5.60
CA VAL A 201 -24.18 -7.80 4.36
C VAL A 201 -25.35 -7.07 3.72
N THR A 202 -26.39 -6.73 4.48
CA THR A 202 -27.55 -5.97 3.98
C THR A 202 -27.13 -4.64 3.39
N ARG A 203 -26.24 -3.88 4.06
CA ARG A 203 -25.68 -2.64 3.50
C ARG A 203 -24.92 -2.88 2.20
N SER A 204 -24.21 -3.99 2.07
CA SER A 204 -23.43 -4.28 0.87
C SER A 204 -24.30 -4.60 -0.34
N CYS A 205 -25.45 -5.27 -0.17
CA CYS A 205 -26.41 -5.56 -1.24
C CYS A 205 -27.03 -4.28 -1.80
N LEU A 206 -27.43 -3.35 -0.91
CA LEU A 206 -28.00 -2.06 -1.30
C LEU A 206 -27.04 -1.17 -2.10
N LEU A 207 -25.72 -1.38 -1.96
CA LEU A 207 -24.71 -0.64 -2.71
C LEU A 207 -24.43 -1.22 -4.10
N GLU A 208 -24.68 -2.51 -4.33
CA GLU A 208 -24.58 -3.11 -5.67
C GLU A 208 -25.68 -2.58 -6.58
N GLU A 209 -26.92 -2.50 -6.07
CA GLU A 209 -28.07 -1.96 -6.81
C GLU A 209 -27.83 -0.53 -7.32
N ARG A 210 -27.15 0.30 -6.53
CA ARG A 210 -26.83 1.68 -6.91
C ARG A 210 -25.69 1.82 -7.93
N SER A 211 -24.85 0.79 -8.06
CA SER A 211 -23.69 0.80 -8.97
C SER A 211 -24.07 0.43 -10.41
N ASP A 212 -25.19 -0.26 -10.58
CA ASP A 212 -25.72 -0.68 -11.88
C ASP A 212 -26.59 0.43 -12.52
N GLU A 213 -27.24 1.27 -11.73
CA GLU A 213 -28.01 2.43 -12.24
C GLU A 213 -27.11 3.56 -12.79
N GLU A 214 -25.91 3.76 -12.24
CA GLU A 214 -24.96 4.77 -12.74
C GLU A 214 -24.32 4.40 -14.10
N GLN A 215 -24.52 3.17 -14.61
CA GLN A 215 -24.03 2.76 -15.94
C GLN A 215 -25.08 2.85 -17.04
N LEU A 216 -26.36 3.10 -16.72
CA LEU A 216 -27.46 3.11 -17.68
C LEU A 216 -27.95 4.52 -18.06
N SER A 217 -27.28 5.58 -17.60
CA SER A 217 -27.70 6.98 -17.84
C SER A 217 -26.78 7.79 -18.77
N ASP A 218 -25.84 7.16 -19.47
CA ASP A 218 -24.94 7.85 -20.43
C ASP A 218 -25.19 7.35 -21.86
N SER A 219 -26.40 7.56 -22.36
CA SER A 219 -26.73 7.40 -23.78
C SER A 219 -27.91 8.30 -24.15
N GLY A 220 -27.61 9.44 -24.75
CA GLY A 220 -28.53 10.14 -25.65
C GLY A 220 -28.79 11.61 -25.35
N SER A 221 -28.03 12.51 -26.01
CA SER A 221 -28.57 13.49 -26.97
C SER A 221 -27.45 14.43 -27.43
N GLU A 222 -26.96 14.21 -28.66
CA GLU A 222 -26.26 15.24 -29.43
C GLU A 222 -27.32 16.17 -30.04
N GLU A 223 -27.29 17.46 -29.69
CA GLU A 223 -27.98 18.53 -30.42
C GLU A 223 -26.97 19.68 -30.58
N PRO A 224 -26.47 19.98 -31.79
CA PRO A 224 -25.73 21.20 -32.04
C PRO A 224 -26.71 22.30 -32.48
N SER A 225 -26.98 23.23 -31.57
CA SER A 225 -27.68 24.48 -31.87
C SER A 225 -26.78 25.41 -32.69
N GLU A 226 -27.25 25.70 -33.90
CA GLU A 226 -27.22 26.97 -34.66
C GLU A 226 -26.12 28.00 -34.33
N ALA A 227 -25.36 28.34 -35.38
CA ALA A 227 -24.55 29.54 -35.46
C ALA A 227 -25.43 30.79 -35.57
N MET A 228 -25.22 31.78 -34.70
CA MET A 228 -25.58 33.17 -34.95
C MET A 228 -24.49 34.12 -34.43
N GLU A 229 -24.14 35.03 -35.34
CA GLU A 229 -23.32 36.27 -35.29
C GLU A 229 -21.84 36.22 -34.87
#